data_AF-A0A6C0CP10-F1
#
_entry.id   AF-A0A6C0CP10-F1
#
_cell.length_a   1.000
_cell.length_b   1.000
_cell.length_c   1.000
_cell.angle_alpha   90.00
_cell.angle_beta   90.00
_cell.angle_gamma   90.00
#
_symmetry.space_group_name_H-M   'P 1'
#
loop_
_entity.id
_entity.type
_entity.pdbx_description
1 polymer ?
#
loop_
_entity_poly.entity_id
_entity_poly.type
_entity_poly.pdbx_seq_one_letter_code
_entity_poly.pdbx_strand_id
1 'polypeptide(L)'
;MTRVPQHYVPKHLSRKAKKRQKKELAKSRRAYKKGKYHTRKKIKGYKSKRSRHENRVRKIYKFKNNEKITIRKLSKKTHCSEKSLKGIVKKGQGAYYSSGSRPNQTAHSWGYARLYSAITGGPAAKYDKHLLDDGCSKKSKALKLAKNPRKNTRRKKVQIGGEGPKRPVTAPILPTGISKEHIQKVFDHLHKQAHSQGQNGGYKLKEKIIRFEKSPIHGKKYRAFVRDYKTKKERHIDFGASDYQQYKDRVPLKVYAHKNHGTRKRMRNYFNRHSGTPIRSKAIEKERKKSRGYYNAKILSHEYLW
;
A
#
# COMPACT_ATOMS: atom_id res chain seq x y z
N MET A 1 -18.92 -13.94 12.40
CA MET A 1 -17.47 -13.90 12.74
C MET A 1 -16.63 -13.92 11.47
N THR A 2 -15.66 -13.01 11.31
CA THR A 2 -14.75 -13.01 10.14
C THR A 2 -14.07 -14.37 9.95
N ARG A 3 -14.15 -14.95 8.75
CA ARG A 3 -13.51 -16.23 8.40
C ARG A 3 -12.01 -16.14 8.66
N VAL A 4 -11.50 -16.94 9.60
CA VAL A 4 -10.07 -17.00 9.92
C VAL A 4 -9.35 -17.85 8.87
N PRO A 5 -8.23 -17.40 8.29
CA PRO A 5 -7.49 -18.19 7.31
C PRO A 5 -7.09 -19.58 7.84
N GLN A 6 -7.21 -20.60 7.00
CA GLN A 6 -6.89 -21.99 7.35
C GLN A 6 -5.44 -22.18 7.84
N HIS A 7 -4.50 -21.35 7.38
CA HIS A 7 -3.12 -21.43 7.83
C HIS A 7 -2.91 -20.89 9.26
N TYR A 8 -3.86 -20.13 9.83
CA TYR A 8 -3.86 -19.74 11.24
C TYR A 8 -4.62 -20.73 12.12
N VAL A 9 -5.56 -21.47 11.53
CA VAL A 9 -6.33 -22.53 12.19
C VAL A 9 -6.30 -23.79 11.30
N PRO A 10 -5.21 -24.57 11.33
CA PRO A 10 -5.05 -25.74 10.47
C PRO A 10 -6.15 -26.80 10.64
N LYS A 11 -6.48 -27.51 9.55
CA LYS A 11 -7.53 -28.55 9.54
C LYS A 11 -7.22 -29.73 10.48
N HIS A 12 -5.96 -30.07 10.68
CA HIS A 12 -5.52 -31.17 11.56
C HIS A 12 -5.56 -30.83 13.07
N LEU A 13 -5.88 -29.59 13.47
CA LEU A 13 -6.08 -29.30 14.89
C LEU A 13 -7.37 -29.96 15.40
N SER A 14 -7.34 -30.45 16.65
CA SER A 14 -8.55 -30.96 17.32
C SER A 14 -9.63 -29.87 17.41
N ARG A 15 -10.91 -30.27 17.52
CA ARG A 15 -12.04 -29.32 17.62
C ARG A 15 -11.83 -28.31 18.77
N LYS A 16 -11.40 -28.80 19.94
CA LYS A 16 -11.05 -27.98 21.12
C LYS A 16 -9.90 -27.00 20.83
N ALA A 17 -8.82 -27.48 20.19
CA ALA A 17 -7.68 -26.63 19.82
C ALA A 17 -8.06 -25.55 18.78
N LYS A 18 -8.90 -25.88 17.79
CA LYS A 18 -9.43 -24.91 16.81
C LYS A 18 -10.23 -23.81 17.50
N LYS A 19 -11.14 -24.16 18.43
CA LYS A 19 -11.95 -23.21 19.21
C LYS A 19 -11.04 -22.26 20.01
N ARG A 20 -10.04 -22.83 20.72
CA ARG A 20 -9.05 -22.05 21.48
C ARG A 20 -8.25 -21.10 20.60
N GLN A 21 -7.72 -21.57 19.47
CA GLN A 21 -6.96 -20.73 18.54
C GLN A 21 -7.78 -19.57 17.98
N LYS A 22 -9.04 -19.82 17.61
CA LYS A 22 -9.96 -18.77 17.13
C LYS A 22 -10.23 -17.72 18.22
N LYS A 23 -10.46 -18.16 19.47
CA LYS A 23 -10.68 -17.25 20.62
C LYS A 23 -9.45 -16.38 20.89
N GLU A 24 -8.27 -16.98 20.90
CA GLU A 24 -6.99 -16.28 21.10
C GLU A 24 -6.70 -15.26 19.99
N LEU A 25 -6.95 -15.61 18.73
CA LEU A 25 -6.83 -14.69 17.59
C LEU A 25 -7.82 -13.52 17.71
N ALA A 26 -9.07 -13.79 18.06
CA ALA A 26 -10.07 -12.74 18.24
C ALA A 26 -9.71 -11.81 19.40
N LYS A 27 -9.22 -12.35 20.53
CA LYS A 27 -8.73 -11.57 21.68
C LYS A 27 -7.57 -10.67 21.27
N SER A 28 -6.57 -11.23 20.59
CA SER A 28 -5.39 -10.48 20.13
C SER A 28 -5.75 -9.31 19.21
N ARG A 29 -6.63 -9.54 18.23
CA ARG A 29 -7.11 -8.50 17.31
C ARG A 29 -7.90 -7.39 18.03
N ARG A 30 -8.77 -7.75 18.98
CA ARG A 30 -9.54 -6.77 19.78
C ARG A 30 -8.63 -5.93 20.67
N ALA A 31 -7.68 -6.57 21.36
CA ALA A 31 -6.70 -5.89 22.19
C ALA A 31 -5.86 -4.90 21.37
N TYR A 32 -5.39 -5.32 20.19
CA TYR A 32 -4.56 -4.49 19.33
C TYR A 32 -5.28 -3.20 18.86
N LYS A 33 -6.58 -3.28 18.55
CA LYS A 33 -7.40 -2.10 18.23
C LYS A 33 -7.47 -1.09 19.38
N LYS A 34 -7.32 -1.56 20.63
CA LYS A 34 -7.26 -0.74 21.84
C LYS A 34 -5.82 -0.37 22.25
N GLY A 35 -4.84 -0.58 21.37
CA GLY A 35 -3.41 -0.33 21.66
C GLY A 35 -2.75 -1.35 22.60
N LYS A 36 -3.46 -2.42 23.01
CA LYS A 36 -2.94 -3.45 23.91
C LYS A 36 -2.37 -4.64 23.14
N TYR A 37 -1.21 -5.14 23.55
CA TYR A 37 -0.52 -6.25 22.89
C TYR A 37 -0.74 -7.56 23.65
N HIS A 38 -1.51 -8.50 23.07
CA HIS A 38 -1.79 -9.81 23.67
C HIS A 38 -1.00 -10.94 22.99
N THR A 39 -0.09 -11.56 23.74
CA THR A 39 0.63 -12.77 23.31
C THR A 39 -0.23 -14.00 23.55
N ARG A 40 -0.38 -14.84 22.53
CA ARG A 40 -1.34 -15.96 22.55
C ARG A 40 -0.77 -17.18 23.26
N LYS A 41 -1.62 -17.88 24.02
CA LYS A 41 -1.23 -19.12 24.72
C LYS A 41 -0.87 -20.22 23.72
N LYS A 42 0.12 -21.06 24.07
CA LYS A 42 0.49 -22.24 23.27
C LYS A 42 -0.63 -23.29 23.26
N ILE A 43 -0.79 -23.95 22.13
CA ILE A 43 -1.62 -25.12 21.92
C ILE A 43 -0.74 -26.36 22.10
N LYS A 44 -1.11 -27.22 23.06
CA LYS A 44 -0.45 -28.50 23.31
C LYS A 44 -0.54 -29.39 22.05
N GLY A 45 0.53 -30.13 21.76
CA GLY A 45 0.58 -31.04 20.61
C GLY A 45 0.87 -30.41 19.23
N TYR A 46 0.92 -29.07 19.11
CA TYR A 46 1.29 -28.44 17.83
C TYR A 46 2.80 -28.15 17.76
N LYS A 47 3.52 -28.93 16.94
CA LYS A 47 4.96 -28.75 16.69
C LYS A 47 5.21 -27.51 15.81
N SER A 48 6.02 -26.56 16.31
CA SER A 48 6.42 -25.37 15.54
C SER A 48 7.49 -25.70 14.51
N LYS A 49 7.29 -25.31 13.24
CA LYS A 49 8.29 -25.47 12.19
C LYS A 49 9.15 -24.21 12.03
N ARG A 50 10.46 -24.39 11.86
CA ARG A 50 11.41 -23.32 11.52
C ARG A 50 11.02 -22.64 10.20
N SER A 51 11.29 -21.34 10.10
CA SER A 51 10.96 -20.56 8.90
C SER A 51 11.88 -20.93 7.74
N ARG A 52 11.30 -21.28 6.58
CA ARG A 52 12.07 -21.47 5.33
C ARG A 52 12.86 -20.20 4.94
N HIS A 53 12.41 -19.03 5.37
CA HIS A 53 13.11 -17.76 5.10
C HIS A 53 14.41 -17.66 5.88
N GLU A 54 14.51 -18.26 7.06
CA GLU A 54 15.75 -18.27 7.83
C GLU A 54 16.85 -19.05 7.09
N ASN A 55 16.54 -20.24 6.59
CA ASN A 55 17.47 -21.06 5.80
C ASN A 55 17.98 -20.29 4.56
N ARG A 56 17.11 -19.49 3.93
CA ARG A 56 17.48 -18.64 2.78
C ARG A 56 18.42 -17.52 3.17
N VAL A 57 18.17 -16.86 4.29
CA VAL A 57 19.08 -15.82 4.81
C VAL A 57 20.45 -16.42 5.07
N ARG A 58 20.52 -17.59 5.70
CA ARG A 58 21.78 -18.30 5.95
C ARG A 58 22.55 -18.57 4.66
N LYS A 59 21.87 -19.11 3.65
CA LYS A 59 22.47 -19.39 2.33
C LYS A 59 22.94 -18.11 1.61
N ILE A 60 22.10 -17.06 1.55
CA ILE A 60 22.36 -15.86 0.75
C ILE A 60 23.47 -14.98 1.34
N TYR A 61 23.51 -14.90 2.68
CA TYR A 61 24.42 -14.04 3.44
C TYR A 61 25.54 -14.81 4.15
N LYS A 62 25.68 -16.11 3.84
CA LYS A 62 26.76 -17.00 4.31
C LYS A 62 26.88 -17.01 5.85
N PHE A 63 25.77 -17.20 6.56
CA PHE A 63 25.80 -17.44 8.01
C PHE A 63 26.08 -18.91 8.30
N LYS A 64 26.89 -19.21 9.32
CA LYS A 64 27.10 -20.60 9.77
C LYS A 64 25.80 -21.19 10.31
N ASN A 65 25.62 -22.51 10.28
CA ASN A 65 24.34 -23.16 10.65
C ASN A 65 23.88 -22.86 12.08
N ASN A 66 24.82 -22.82 13.03
CA ASN A 66 24.55 -22.57 14.46
C ASN A 66 24.70 -21.10 14.85
N GLU A 67 25.07 -20.23 13.90
CA GLU A 67 25.28 -18.82 14.21
C GLU A 67 23.95 -18.11 14.50
N LYS A 68 23.91 -17.37 15.62
CA LYS A 68 22.78 -16.52 15.98
C LYS A 68 22.68 -15.33 15.03
N ILE A 69 21.56 -15.24 14.31
CA ILE A 69 21.26 -14.13 13.41
C ILE A 69 20.72 -12.96 14.23
N THR A 70 21.51 -11.89 14.37
CA THR A 70 21.10 -10.65 15.03
C THR A 70 20.90 -9.52 14.01
N ILE A 71 20.15 -8.48 14.39
CA ILE A 71 19.94 -7.30 13.53
C ILE A 71 21.26 -6.63 13.17
N ARG A 72 22.18 -6.50 14.13
CA ARG A 72 23.51 -5.90 13.92
C ARG A 72 24.31 -6.68 12.86
N LYS A 73 24.36 -8.02 12.97
CA LYS A 73 25.03 -8.87 11.98
C LYS A 73 24.36 -8.80 10.61
N LEU A 74 23.03 -8.79 10.57
CA LEU A 74 22.29 -8.62 9.31
C LEU A 74 22.57 -7.25 8.69
N SER A 75 22.60 -6.18 9.46
CA SER A 75 22.89 -4.83 8.98
C SER A 75 24.23 -4.78 8.23
N LYS A 76 25.29 -5.32 8.85
CA LYS A 76 26.62 -5.46 8.21
C LYS A 76 26.57 -6.29 6.93
N LYS A 77 25.97 -7.50 6.95
CA LYS A 77 25.93 -8.41 5.78
C LYS A 77 25.02 -7.94 4.65
N THR A 78 23.96 -7.19 4.97
CA THR A 78 22.97 -6.70 3.99
C THR A 78 23.28 -5.30 3.49
N HIS A 79 24.17 -4.57 4.17
CA HIS A 79 24.39 -3.14 4.00
C HIS A 79 23.11 -2.30 4.13
N CYS A 80 22.28 -2.67 5.12
CA CYS A 80 21.04 -1.99 5.47
C CYS A 80 21.12 -1.45 6.89
N SER A 81 20.57 -0.26 7.14
CA SER A 81 20.50 0.36 8.45
C SER A 81 19.68 -0.47 9.43
N GLU A 82 20.12 -0.54 10.70
CA GLU A 82 19.38 -1.26 11.73
C GLU A 82 17.95 -0.72 11.91
N LYS A 83 17.77 0.60 11.74
CA LYS A 83 16.47 1.27 11.81
C LYS A 83 15.48 0.67 10.80
N SER A 84 15.91 0.49 9.56
CA SER A 84 15.08 -0.11 8.52
C SER A 84 14.74 -1.57 8.83
N LEU A 85 15.75 -2.38 9.21
CA LEU A 85 15.54 -3.79 9.56
C LEU A 85 14.59 -3.95 10.76
N LYS A 86 14.77 -3.14 11.82
CA LYS A 86 13.87 -3.07 12.99
C LYS A 86 12.45 -2.64 12.57
N GLY A 87 12.33 -1.70 11.63
CA GLY A 87 11.05 -1.29 11.06
C GLY A 87 10.28 -2.43 10.40
N ILE A 88 10.96 -3.29 9.64
CA ILE A 88 10.35 -4.48 9.01
C ILE A 88 9.93 -5.50 10.08
N VAL A 89 10.77 -5.72 11.10
CA VAL A 89 10.42 -6.60 12.24
C VAL A 89 9.18 -6.08 12.96
N LYS A 90 9.11 -4.78 13.24
CA LYS A 90 7.96 -4.12 13.90
C LYS A 90 6.68 -4.26 13.07
N LYS A 91 6.76 -4.12 11.74
CA LYS A 91 5.63 -4.40 10.84
C LYS A 91 5.16 -5.86 10.94
N GLY A 92 6.09 -6.81 11.00
CA GLY A 92 5.75 -8.22 11.19
C GLY A 92 5.11 -8.49 12.54
N GLN A 93 5.65 -7.92 13.63
CA GLN A 93 5.01 -7.95 14.95
C GLN A 93 3.60 -7.36 14.93
N GLY A 94 3.42 -6.20 14.29
CA GLY A 94 2.10 -5.60 14.09
C GLY A 94 1.12 -6.57 13.41
N ALA A 95 1.53 -7.23 12.32
CA ALA A 95 0.72 -8.23 11.64
C ALA A 95 0.39 -9.45 12.52
N TYR A 96 1.27 -9.83 13.45
CA TYR A 96 1.00 -10.91 14.41
C TYR A 96 -0.18 -10.57 15.32
N TYR A 97 -0.31 -9.32 15.76
CA TYR A 97 -1.38 -8.86 16.64
C TYR A 97 -2.66 -8.47 15.87
N SER A 98 -2.51 -7.82 14.72
CA SER A 98 -3.63 -7.25 13.95
C SER A 98 -4.29 -8.24 12.99
N SER A 99 -3.51 -9.10 12.34
CA SER A 99 -3.99 -10.10 11.40
C SER A 99 -4.02 -11.49 12.03
N GLY A 100 -2.97 -11.86 12.76
CA GLY A 100 -2.83 -13.15 13.40
C GLY A 100 -1.60 -13.92 12.94
N SER A 101 -1.48 -15.16 13.42
CA SER A 101 -0.39 -16.06 13.06
C SER A 101 -0.79 -17.51 13.17
N ARG A 102 0.09 -18.38 12.68
CA ARG A 102 0.06 -19.82 12.99
C ARG A 102 0.08 -20.08 14.50
N PRO A 103 -0.44 -21.24 14.97
CA PRO A 103 -0.32 -21.65 16.36
C PRO A 103 1.15 -21.67 16.82
N ASN A 104 1.35 -21.42 18.12
CA ASN A 104 2.65 -21.47 18.80
C ASN A 104 3.74 -20.56 18.21
N GLN A 105 3.34 -19.46 17.55
CA GLN A 105 4.26 -18.42 17.09
C GLN A 105 4.34 -17.26 18.10
N THR A 106 5.48 -16.56 18.10
CA THR A 106 5.68 -15.33 18.85
C THR A 106 5.67 -14.13 17.92
N ALA A 107 5.43 -12.93 18.46
CA ALA A 107 5.51 -11.71 17.66
C ALA A 107 6.91 -11.53 17.06
N HIS A 108 7.96 -11.86 17.83
CA HIS A 108 9.34 -11.83 17.36
C HIS A 108 9.60 -12.82 16.21
N SER A 109 9.22 -14.09 16.35
CA SER A 109 9.44 -15.07 15.27
C SER A 109 8.72 -14.68 13.99
N TRP A 110 7.52 -14.09 14.11
CA TRP A 110 6.75 -13.56 12.98
C TRP A 110 7.40 -12.33 12.34
N GLY A 111 7.93 -11.44 13.17
CA GLY A 111 8.72 -10.26 12.75
C GLY A 111 9.98 -10.65 11.99
N TYR A 112 10.80 -11.55 12.54
CA TYR A 112 12.02 -12.03 11.88
C TYR A 112 11.71 -12.81 10.60
N ALA A 113 10.66 -13.64 10.57
CA ALA A 113 10.27 -14.32 9.34
C ALA A 113 9.91 -13.34 8.21
N ARG A 114 9.25 -12.22 8.54
CA ARG A 114 8.97 -11.13 7.60
C ARG A 114 10.26 -10.44 7.14
N LEU A 115 11.14 -10.09 8.07
CA LEU A 115 12.45 -9.50 7.78
C LEU A 115 13.25 -10.39 6.82
N TYR A 116 13.38 -11.67 7.14
CA TYR A 116 14.11 -12.64 6.33
C TYR A 116 13.50 -12.79 4.95
N SER A 117 12.16 -12.77 4.84
CA SER A 117 11.48 -12.76 3.55
C SER A 117 11.83 -11.49 2.76
N ALA A 118 11.83 -10.31 3.39
CA ALA A 118 12.11 -9.04 2.72
C ALA A 118 13.54 -8.97 2.17
N ILE A 119 14.56 -9.25 3.00
CA ILE A 119 15.97 -9.14 2.60
C ILE A 119 16.44 -10.26 1.65
N THR A 120 15.63 -11.29 1.42
CA THR A 120 15.93 -12.39 0.49
C THR A 120 15.09 -12.34 -0.79
N GLY A 121 14.41 -11.22 -1.06
CA GLY A 121 13.56 -11.05 -2.23
C GLY A 121 12.32 -11.94 -2.21
N GLY A 122 11.84 -12.32 -1.02
CA GLY A 122 10.58 -13.03 -0.84
C GLY A 122 9.35 -12.12 -0.96
N PRO A 123 8.13 -12.68 -0.75
CA PRO A 123 6.88 -11.93 -0.87
C PRO A 123 6.79 -10.66 -0.02
N ALA A 124 7.43 -10.63 1.17
CA ALA A 124 7.43 -9.45 2.03
C ALA A 124 8.18 -8.27 1.41
N ALA A 125 9.19 -8.54 0.56
CA ALA A 125 10.00 -7.50 -0.08
C ALA A 125 9.14 -6.56 -0.94
N LYS A 126 8.06 -7.07 -1.57
CA LYS A 126 7.11 -6.24 -2.33
C LYS A 126 6.48 -5.14 -1.48
N TYR A 127 6.09 -5.45 -0.25
CA TYR A 127 5.39 -4.51 0.64
C TYR A 127 6.35 -3.63 1.44
N ASP A 128 7.53 -4.16 1.75
CA ASP A 128 8.53 -3.48 2.59
C ASP A 128 9.66 -2.85 1.77
N LYS A 129 9.53 -2.81 0.44
CA LYS A 129 10.54 -2.26 -0.48
C LYS A 129 10.97 -0.85 -0.10
N HIS A 130 10.01 0.04 0.23
CA HIS A 130 10.32 1.41 0.68
C HIS A 130 11.26 1.44 1.88
N LEU A 131 11.11 0.54 2.87
CA LEU A 131 12.03 0.49 4.01
C LEU A 131 13.43 0.08 3.56
N LEU A 132 13.52 -0.84 2.60
CA LEU A 132 14.80 -1.25 2.02
C LEU A 132 15.41 -0.15 1.14
N ASP A 133 14.59 0.58 0.36
CA ASP A 133 15.03 1.74 -0.44
C ASP A 133 15.57 2.86 0.47
N ASP A 134 14.88 3.14 1.59
CA ASP A 134 15.27 4.19 2.54
C ASP A 134 16.52 3.82 3.38
N GLY A 135 16.70 2.52 3.64
CA GLY A 135 17.65 2.04 4.64
C GLY A 135 18.85 1.27 4.11
N CYS A 136 18.82 0.78 2.88
CA CYS A 136 19.89 -0.04 2.32
C CYS A 136 20.69 0.71 1.27
N SER A 137 21.96 0.36 1.12
CA SER A 137 22.78 0.94 0.06
C SER A 137 22.22 0.59 -1.32
N LYS A 138 22.35 1.50 -2.30
CA LYS A 138 21.81 1.35 -3.67
C LYS A 138 22.31 0.07 -4.37
N LYS A 139 23.54 -0.35 -4.05
CA LYS A 139 24.19 -1.55 -4.59
C LYS A 139 23.99 -2.81 -3.72
N SER A 140 23.32 -2.70 -2.57
CA SER A 140 23.13 -3.83 -1.64
C SER A 140 22.40 -5.01 -2.28
N LYS A 141 22.81 -6.22 -1.89
CA LYS A 141 22.16 -7.47 -2.33
C LYS A 141 20.69 -7.53 -1.93
N ALA A 142 20.37 -7.07 -0.72
CA ALA A 142 19.00 -7.01 -0.21
C ALA A 142 18.10 -6.16 -1.13
N LEU A 143 18.56 -4.98 -1.53
CA LEU A 143 17.80 -4.09 -2.40
C LEU A 143 17.67 -4.63 -3.82
N LYS A 144 18.75 -5.18 -4.39
CA LYS A 144 18.72 -5.86 -5.70
C LYS A 144 17.67 -6.97 -5.74
N LEU A 145 17.62 -7.83 -4.70
CA LEU A 145 16.63 -8.88 -4.57
C LEU A 145 15.20 -8.36 -4.35
N ALA A 146 15.06 -7.19 -3.70
CA ALA A 146 13.76 -6.58 -3.44
C ALA A 146 13.16 -5.85 -4.66
N LYS A 147 13.98 -5.47 -5.66
CA LYS A 147 13.49 -4.89 -6.92
C LYS A 147 12.62 -5.86 -7.71
N ASN A 148 13.03 -7.13 -7.76
CA ASN A 148 12.32 -8.22 -8.42
C ASN A 148 11.90 -9.28 -7.37
N PRO A 149 10.95 -8.94 -6.47
CA PRO A 149 10.55 -9.85 -5.42
C PRO A 149 9.87 -11.07 -6.04
N ARG A 150 10.11 -12.25 -5.47
CA ARG A 150 9.44 -13.48 -5.88
C ARG A 150 7.94 -13.25 -5.90
N LYS A 151 7.29 -13.72 -6.98
CA LYS A 151 5.84 -13.74 -7.10
C LYS A 151 5.27 -14.35 -5.81
N ASN A 152 4.22 -13.72 -5.26
CA ASN A 152 3.47 -14.32 -4.16
C ASN A 152 3.16 -15.76 -4.58
N THR A 153 3.53 -16.75 -3.76
CA THR A 153 3.17 -18.13 -4.06
C THR A 153 1.65 -18.17 -4.23
N ARG A 154 1.17 -18.37 -5.47
CA ARG A 154 -0.23 -18.66 -5.75
C ARG A 154 -0.50 -20.01 -5.12
N ARG A 155 -0.83 -20.04 -3.84
CA ARG A 155 -1.56 -21.17 -3.28
C ARG A 155 -2.99 -20.97 -3.73
N LYS A 156 -3.59 -22.02 -4.31
CA LYS A 156 -4.94 -22.03 -4.92
C LYS A 156 -5.83 -21.00 -4.20
N LYS A 157 -6.34 -20.01 -4.94
CA LYS A 157 -7.41 -19.14 -4.44
C LYS A 157 -8.48 -20.11 -3.93
N VAL A 158 -8.67 -20.18 -2.62
CA VAL A 158 -9.92 -20.72 -2.10
C VAL A 158 -10.96 -19.74 -2.65
N GLN A 159 -11.87 -20.20 -3.50
CA GLN A 159 -13.02 -19.44 -3.92
C GLN A 159 -13.65 -18.84 -2.66
N ILE A 160 -13.51 -17.53 -2.53
CA ILE A 160 -14.36 -16.75 -1.67
C ILE A 160 -15.55 -16.47 -2.59
N GLY A 161 -16.64 -17.20 -2.39
CA GLY A 161 -17.87 -16.98 -3.13
C GLY A 161 -18.28 -15.51 -3.07
N GLY A 162 -18.84 -15.03 -4.18
CA GLY A 162 -19.42 -13.71 -4.33
C GLY A 162 -18.58 -12.71 -5.13
N GLU A 163 -18.11 -13.05 -6.34
CA GLU A 163 -18.01 -12.04 -7.40
C GLU A 163 -19.40 -11.99 -8.04
N GLY A 164 -20.17 -10.94 -7.75
CA GLY A 164 -21.38 -10.62 -8.52
C GLY A 164 -21.02 -10.45 -10.01
N PRO A 165 -22.01 -10.53 -10.91
CA PRO A 165 -21.77 -10.63 -12.35
C PRO A 165 -20.90 -9.46 -12.81
N LYS A 166 -19.70 -9.78 -13.31
CA LYS A 166 -18.91 -8.84 -14.08
C LYS A 166 -19.68 -8.62 -15.38
N ARG A 167 -20.26 -7.42 -15.53
CA ARG A 167 -20.75 -6.98 -16.84
C ARG A 167 -19.56 -7.08 -17.82
N PRO A 168 -19.74 -7.68 -19.01
CA PRO A 168 -18.68 -7.72 -20.01
C PRO A 168 -18.32 -6.28 -20.36
N VAL A 169 -17.04 -5.93 -20.19
CA VAL A 169 -16.51 -4.71 -20.76
C VAL A 169 -16.31 -5.04 -22.23
N THR A 170 -17.21 -4.56 -23.08
CA THR A 170 -17.03 -4.61 -24.54
C THR A 170 -15.69 -3.98 -24.86
N ALA A 171 -14.82 -4.72 -25.54
CA ALA A 171 -13.56 -4.20 -26.05
C ALA A 171 -13.88 -3.01 -26.99
N PRO A 172 -13.15 -1.89 -26.91
CA PRO A 172 -13.27 -0.86 -27.91
C PRO A 172 -12.90 -1.46 -29.27
N ILE A 173 -13.82 -1.35 -30.22
CA ILE A 173 -13.58 -1.70 -31.61
C ILE A 173 -12.43 -0.80 -32.09
N LEU A 174 -11.32 -1.43 -32.46
CA LEU A 174 -10.21 -0.73 -33.09
C LEU A 174 -10.64 -0.37 -34.52
N PRO A 175 -10.40 0.86 -34.99
CA PRO A 175 -10.63 1.20 -36.39
C PRO A 175 -9.74 0.31 -37.27
N THR A 176 -10.37 -0.48 -38.13
CA THR A 176 -9.70 -1.28 -39.17
C THR A 176 -9.14 -0.33 -40.22
N GLY A 177 -7.81 -0.32 -40.37
CA GLY A 177 -7.15 0.46 -41.42
C GLY A 177 -5.79 1.08 -41.08
N ILE A 178 -5.28 0.92 -39.85
CA ILE A 178 -3.99 1.53 -39.46
C ILE A 178 -2.93 0.44 -39.36
N SER A 179 -1.87 0.53 -40.19
CA SER A 179 -0.76 -0.42 -40.19
C SER A 179 -0.05 -0.43 -38.82
N LYS A 180 0.43 -1.61 -38.39
CA LYS A 180 1.15 -1.79 -37.12
C LYS A 180 2.38 -0.86 -37.01
N GLU A 181 2.99 -0.52 -38.14
CA GLU A 181 4.11 0.41 -38.24
C GLU A 181 3.71 1.85 -37.93
N HIS A 182 2.52 2.29 -38.35
CA HIS A 182 2.00 3.62 -38.02
C HIS A 182 1.71 3.72 -36.51
N ILE A 183 1.16 2.66 -35.91
CA ILE A 183 0.93 2.59 -34.45
C ILE A 183 2.26 2.66 -33.70
N GLN A 184 3.30 1.98 -34.19
CA GLN A 184 4.63 2.01 -33.57
C GLN A 184 5.30 3.39 -33.72
N LYS A 185 5.21 4.03 -34.89
CA LYS A 185 5.72 5.39 -35.12
C LYS A 185 5.03 6.43 -34.22
N VAL A 186 3.71 6.32 -34.04
CA VAL A 186 2.95 7.18 -33.11
C VAL A 186 3.36 6.92 -31.66
N PHE A 187 3.55 5.65 -31.29
CA PHE A 187 4.01 5.28 -29.94
C PHE A 187 5.40 5.85 -29.63
N ASP A 188 6.34 5.74 -30.58
CA ASP A 188 7.71 6.21 -30.44
C ASP A 188 7.79 7.74 -30.45
N HIS A 189 6.96 8.42 -31.25
CA HIS A 189 6.84 9.88 -31.25
C HIS A 189 6.31 10.40 -29.90
N LEU A 190 5.28 9.76 -29.34
CA LEU A 190 4.75 10.09 -28.01
C LEU A 190 5.77 9.81 -26.90
N HIS A 191 6.59 8.77 -27.04
CA HIS A 191 7.68 8.47 -26.12
C HIS A 191 8.82 9.51 -26.20
N LYS A 192 9.17 9.98 -27.41
CA LYS A 192 10.17 11.04 -27.62
C LYS A 192 9.69 12.38 -27.03
N GLN A 193 8.41 12.74 -27.20
CA GLN A 193 7.82 13.93 -26.57
C GLN A 193 7.75 13.84 -25.04
N ALA A 194 7.65 12.63 -24.47
CA ALA A 194 7.64 12.44 -23.02
C ALA A 194 9.03 12.58 -22.37
N HIS A 195 10.11 12.49 -23.16
CA HIS A 195 11.49 12.56 -22.68
C HIS A 195 12.16 13.94 -22.88
N SER A 196 11.59 14.86 -23.66
CA SER A 196 12.16 16.19 -23.90
C SER A 196 11.79 17.27 -22.89
N GLN A 197 11.05 16.95 -21.81
CA GLN A 197 10.78 17.91 -20.73
C GLN A 197 11.41 17.46 -19.42
N GLY A 198 12.72 17.71 -19.32
CA GLY A 198 13.44 17.80 -18.07
C GLY A 198 13.46 19.25 -17.57
N GLN A 199 13.26 19.39 -16.26
CA GLN A 199 13.65 20.50 -15.38
C GLN A 199 12.74 21.74 -15.30
N ASN A 200 12.32 22.04 -14.06
CA ASN A 200 11.66 23.25 -13.57
C ASN A 200 10.31 23.68 -14.17
N GLY A 201 9.30 22.81 -14.08
CA GLY A 201 7.91 23.22 -14.28
C GLY A 201 6.94 22.17 -13.73
N GLY A 202 6.15 22.53 -12.73
CA GLY A 202 5.13 21.63 -12.18
C GLY A 202 4.19 21.12 -13.28
N TYR A 203 3.74 19.86 -13.17
CA TYR A 203 2.89 19.22 -14.18
C TYR A 203 1.64 20.07 -14.49
N LYS A 204 1.59 20.68 -15.69
CA LYS A 204 0.52 21.60 -16.11
C LYS A 204 -0.80 20.86 -16.27
N LEU A 205 -1.88 21.43 -15.75
CA LEU A 205 -3.22 20.89 -15.92
C LEU A 205 -3.75 21.21 -17.32
N LYS A 206 -4.50 20.27 -17.89
CA LYS A 206 -5.15 20.35 -19.20
C LYS A 206 -6.60 20.82 -19.12
N GLU A 207 -7.08 21.04 -17.90
CA GLU A 207 -8.43 21.50 -17.60
C GLU A 207 -8.37 22.73 -16.70
N LYS A 208 -9.37 23.60 -16.82
CA LYS A 208 -9.65 24.67 -15.86
C LYS A 208 -10.89 24.35 -15.05
N ILE A 209 -10.90 24.73 -13.78
CA ILE A 209 -12.12 24.72 -12.97
C ILE A 209 -12.94 25.95 -13.34
N ILE A 210 -14.20 25.75 -13.70
CA ILE A 210 -15.15 26.81 -14.05
C ILE A 210 -15.85 27.30 -12.80
N ARG A 211 -16.41 26.37 -12.01
CA ARG A 211 -17.22 26.68 -10.84
C ARG A 211 -17.28 25.50 -9.88
N PHE A 212 -17.67 25.81 -8.64
CA PHE A 212 -17.97 24.83 -7.61
C PHE A 212 -19.45 24.89 -7.25
N GLU A 213 -20.00 23.76 -6.85
CA GLU A 213 -21.32 23.63 -6.23
C GLU A 213 -21.22 22.74 -4.99
N LYS A 214 -22.22 22.82 -4.10
CA LYS A 214 -22.44 21.79 -3.10
C LYS A 214 -22.83 20.49 -3.82
N SER A 215 -22.20 19.38 -3.47
CA SER A 215 -22.48 18.11 -4.15
C SER A 215 -23.90 17.64 -3.82
N PRO A 216 -24.73 17.26 -4.81
CA PRO A 216 -26.02 16.63 -4.57
C PRO A 216 -25.88 15.16 -4.15
N ILE A 217 -24.70 14.56 -4.30
CA ILE A 217 -24.46 13.15 -3.99
C ILE A 217 -24.25 12.98 -2.49
N HIS A 218 -25.04 12.08 -1.89
CA HIS A 218 -24.85 11.71 -0.49
C HIS A 218 -23.43 11.21 -0.22
N GLY A 219 -22.82 11.70 0.86
CA GLY A 219 -21.44 11.37 1.23
C GLY A 219 -20.36 12.24 0.57
N LYS A 220 -20.71 13.15 -0.34
CA LYS A 220 -19.78 14.10 -0.97
C LYS A 220 -19.99 15.54 -0.48
N LYS A 221 -18.93 16.34 -0.48
CA LYS A 221 -18.99 17.75 -0.07
C LYS A 221 -19.29 18.66 -1.25
N TYR A 222 -18.44 18.62 -2.27
CA TYR A 222 -18.46 19.58 -3.36
C TYR A 222 -18.45 18.88 -4.70
N ARG A 223 -19.00 19.57 -5.70
CA ARG A 223 -18.88 19.27 -7.12
C ARG A 223 -18.06 20.37 -7.78
N ALA A 224 -17.04 19.98 -8.54
CA ALA A 224 -16.29 20.92 -9.39
C ALA A 224 -16.67 20.68 -10.85
N PHE A 225 -16.97 21.75 -11.58
CA PHE A 225 -17.11 21.72 -13.03
C PHE A 225 -15.78 22.09 -13.66
N VAL A 226 -15.27 21.23 -14.52
CA VAL A 226 -13.99 21.41 -15.20
C VAL A 226 -14.19 21.41 -16.70
N ARG A 227 -13.48 22.32 -17.38
CA ARG A 227 -13.48 22.45 -18.84
C ARG A 227 -12.10 22.13 -19.38
N ASP A 228 -12.03 21.23 -20.34
CA ASP A 228 -10.78 20.91 -21.05
C ASP A 228 -10.35 22.08 -21.95
N TYR A 229 -9.07 22.43 -21.92
CA TYR A 229 -8.56 23.58 -22.70
C TYR A 229 -8.63 23.36 -24.20
N LYS A 230 -8.44 22.12 -24.67
CA LYS A 230 -8.37 21.77 -26.10
C LYS A 230 -9.75 21.54 -26.68
N THR A 231 -10.48 20.59 -26.10
CA THR A 231 -11.78 20.12 -26.62
C THR A 231 -12.93 21.02 -26.20
N LYS A 232 -12.72 21.94 -25.25
CA LYS A 232 -13.74 22.78 -24.62
C LYS A 232 -14.87 22.01 -23.94
N LYS A 233 -14.80 20.68 -23.88
CA LYS A 233 -15.79 19.83 -23.22
C LYS A 233 -15.78 20.05 -21.71
N GLU A 234 -16.97 20.05 -21.14
CA GLU A 234 -17.17 20.15 -19.71
C GLU A 234 -17.52 18.82 -19.08
N ARG A 235 -17.07 18.63 -17.84
CA ARG A 235 -17.48 17.52 -16.99
C ARG A 235 -17.47 17.96 -15.53
N HIS A 236 -18.16 17.20 -14.69
CA HIS A 236 -18.18 17.45 -13.25
C HIS A 236 -17.43 16.37 -12.48
N ILE A 237 -16.96 16.72 -11.28
CA ILE A 237 -16.25 15.83 -10.38
C ILE A 237 -16.71 16.10 -8.95
N ASP A 238 -17.32 15.09 -8.31
CA ASP A 238 -17.71 15.15 -6.91
C ASP A 238 -16.54 14.71 -5.99
N PHE A 239 -16.21 15.54 -4.99
CA PHE A 239 -15.05 15.35 -4.11
C PHE A 239 -15.29 15.76 -2.66
N GLY A 240 -14.39 15.30 -1.79
CA GLY A 240 -14.47 15.47 -0.33
C GLY A 240 -15.55 14.59 0.31
N ALA A 241 -15.20 13.85 1.36
CA ALA A 241 -16.19 13.07 2.11
C ALA A 241 -16.92 13.97 3.12
N SER A 242 -18.26 13.92 3.16
CA SER A 242 -19.09 14.81 4.00
C SER A 242 -19.11 14.42 5.49
N ASP A 243 -18.81 13.16 5.78
CA ASP A 243 -18.78 12.50 7.09
C ASP A 243 -17.51 12.82 7.91
N TYR A 244 -16.50 13.44 7.31
CA TYR A 244 -15.21 13.64 7.95
C TYR A 244 -14.77 15.11 7.96
N GLN A 245 -14.13 15.54 9.04
CA GLN A 245 -13.49 16.86 9.14
C GLN A 245 -12.29 16.97 8.17
N GLN A 246 -12.02 18.19 7.70
CA GLN A 246 -10.93 18.51 6.79
C GLN A 246 -9.92 19.47 7.45
N TYR A 247 -8.74 19.62 6.85
CA TYR A 247 -7.72 20.52 7.40
C TYR A 247 -8.15 21.98 7.28
N LYS A 248 -8.47 22.39 6.05
CA LYS A 248 -8.94 23.74 5.73
C LYS A 248 -9.75 23.68 4.44
N ASP A 249 -11.00 24.14 4.51
CA ASP A 249 -11.81 24.40 3.33
C ASP A 249 -11.30 25.64 2.60
N ARG A 250 -10.80 25.41 1.39
CA ARG A 250 -10.29 26.44 0.48
C ARG A 250 -11.18 26.57 -0.76
N VAL A 251 -12.33 25.86 -0.81
CA VAL A 251 -13.32 26.07 -1.86
C VAL A 251 -13.93 27.46 -1.67
N PRO A 252 -14.09 28.29 -2.71
CA PRO A 252 -14.64 29.64 -2.59
C PRO A 252 -15.98 29.70 -1.84
N LEU A 253 -16.85 28.70 -2.03
CA LEU A 253 -18.16 28.60 -1.38
C LEU A 253 -18.10 28.45 0.15
N LYS A 254 -17.03 27.88 0.71
CA LYS A 254 -16.81 27.68 2.16
C LYS A 254 -17.95 27.01 2.96
N VAL A 255 -18.89 26.32 2.32
CA VAL A 255 -20.04 25.61 2.95
C VAL A 255 -19.63 24.69 4.09
N TYR A 256 -18.45 24.04 4.00
CA TYR A 256 -17.96 23.11 5.02
C TYR A 256 -16.86 23.70 5.92
N ALA A 257 -16.62 25.02 5.91
CA ALA A 257 -15.56 25.64 6.71
C ALA A 257 -15.70 25.38 8.22
N HIS A 258 -16.92 25.23 8.73
CA HIS A 258 -17.21 24.85 10.11
C HIS A 258 -16.64 23.46 10.51
N LYS A 259 -16.31 22.58 9.55
CA LYS A 259 -15.69 21.28 9.80
C LYS A 259 -14.15 21.31 9.74
N ASN A 260 -13.53 22.49 9.65
CA ASN A 260 -12.07 22.64 9.61
C ASN A 260 -11.46 22.34 10.97
N HIS A 261 -10.44 21.47 11.01
CA HIS A 261 -9.75 21.13 12.25
C HIS A 261 -8.37 21.78 12.41
N GLY A 262 -7.81 22.41 11.36
CA GLY A 262 -6.55 23.21 11.42
C GLY A 262 -5.25 22.46 11.78
N THR A 263 -5.32 21.17 12.11
CA THR A 263 -4.18 20.39 12.62
C THR A 263 -3.19 19.98 11.50
N ARG A 264 -2.04 20.67 11.43
CA ARG A 264 -0.96 20.37 10.44
C ARG A 264 -0.46 18.92 10.49
N LYS A 265 -0.38 18.31 11.67
CA LYS A 265 0.02 16.90 11.83
C LYS A 265 -0.95 15.94 11.14
N ARG A 266 -2.27 16.16 11.30
CA ARG A 266 -3.32 15.34 10.65
C ARG A 266 -3.31 15.51 9.14
N MET A 267 -3.07 16.73 8.65
CA MET A 267 -2.84 17.02 7.23
C MET A 267 -1.62 16.27 6.65
N ARG A 268 -0.45 16.37 7.30
CA ARG A 268 0.77 15.65 6.87
C ARG A 268 0.56 14.14 6.83
N ASN A 269 -0.11 13.58 7.83
CA ASN A 269 -0.46 12.16 7.88
C ASN A 269 -1.41 11.74 6.75
N TYR A 270 -2.38 12.61 6.40
CA TYR A 270 -3.27 12.40 5.27
C TYR A 270 -2.47 12.30 3.95
N PHE A 271 -1.59 13.25 3.66
CA PHE A 271 -0.76 13.20 2.45
C PHE A 271 0.20 12.00 2.45
N ASN A 272 0.80 11.68 3.60
CA ASN A 272 1.69 10.53 3.71
C ASN A 272 0.96 9.21 3.42
N ARG A 273 -0.26 9.03 3.94
CA ARG A 273 -1.08 7.84 3.71
C ARG A 273 -1.52 7.70 2.24
N HIS A 274 -1.93 8.81 1.62
CA HIS A 274 -2.55 8.76 0.29
C HIS A 274 -1.55 8.94 -0.86
N SER A 275 -0.45 9.66 -0.64
CA SER A 275 0.55 9.97 -1.68
C SER A 275 1.96 9.53 -1.32
N GLY A 276 2.21 9.06 -0.09
CA GLY A 276 3.54 8.62 0.34
C GLY A 276 4.52 9.76 0.59
N THR A 277 4.03 10.99 0.75
CA THR A 277 4.84 12.15 1.14
C THR A 277 4.02 13.06 2.05
N PRO A 278 4.58 13.63 3.13
CA PRO A 278 3.87 14.57 4.00
C PRO A 278 3.77 15.99 3.41
N ILE A 279 4.46 16.26 2.29
CA ILE A 279 4.55 17.58 1.68
C ILE A 279 3.38 17.76 0.68
N ARG A 280 2.52 18.75 0.93
CA ARG A 280 1.31 19.02 0.13
C ARG A 280 1.62 19.24 -1.36
N SER A 281 2.60 20.09 -1.69
CA SER A 281 2.98 20.38 -3.09
C SER A 281 3.41 19.12 -3.84
N LYS A 282 4.34 18.35 -3.26
CA LYS A 282 4.79 17.06 -3.82
C LYS A 282 3.65 16.04 -3.95
N ALA A 283 2.71 16.02 -3.01
CA ALA A 283 1.55 15.13 -3.06
C ALA A 283 0.61 15.49 -4.23
N ILE A 284 0.33 16.78 -4.43
CA ILE A 284 -0.49 17.28 -5.54
C ILE A 284 0.19 16.99 -6.88
N GLU A 285 1.46 17.37 -7.03
CA GLU A 285 2.23 17.15 -8.25
C GLU A 285 2.26 15.67 -8.66
N LYS A 286 2.46 14.77 -7.69
CA LYS A 286 2.44 13.32 -7.92
C LYS A 286 1.08 12.85 -8.45
N GLU A 287 -0.02 13.39 -7.96
CA GLU A 287 -1.36 13.02 -8.46
C GLU A 287 -1.64 13.66 -9.83
N ARG A 288 -1.22 14.90 -10.09
CA ARG A 288 -1.30 15.54 -11.41
C ARG A 288 -0.55 14.73 -12.46
N LYS A 289 0.69 14.29 -12.17
CA LYS A 289 1.48 13.42 -13.05
C LYS A 289 0.78 12.09 -13.34
N LYS A 290 0.22 11.42 -12.32
CA LYS A 290 -0.53 10.17 -12.51
C LYS A 290 -1.78 10.35 -13.37
N SER A 291 -2.47 11.47 -13.22
CA SER A 291 -3.69 11.79 -13.96
C SER A 291 -3.44 12.28 -15.38
N ARG A 292 -2.17 12.41 -15.81
CA ARG A 292 -1.79 13.02 -17.10
C ARG A 292 -2.34 14.43 -17.31
N GLY A 293 -2.53 15.17 -16.20
CA GLY A 293 -2.93 16.58 -16.20
C GLY A 293 -4.43 16.83 -16.13
N TYR A 294 -5.24 15.81 -15.88
CA TYR A 294 -6.69 15.95 -15.71
C TYR A 294 -7.09 15.97 -14.23
N TYR A 295 -8.04 16.82 -13.85
CA TYR A 295 -8.56 16.85 -12.49
C TYR A 295 -9.21 15.52 -12.13
N ASN A 296 -9.03 15.12 -10.88
CA ASN A 296 -9.77 14.02 -10.28
C ASN A 296 -10.15 14.40 -8.84
N ALA A 297 -11.05 13.62 -8.24
CA ALA A 297 -11.55 13.91 -6.90
C ALA A 297 -10.44 13.99 -5.83
N LYS A 298 -9.33 13.27 -6.03
CA LYS A 298 -8.20 13.26 -5.10
C LYS A 298 -7.36 14.53 -5.21
N ILE A 299 -7.08 15.00 -6.44
CA ILE A 299 -6.41 16.29 -6.69
C ILE A 299 -7.23 17.41 -6.06
N LEU A 300 -8.55 17.44 -6.32
CA LEU A 300 -9.45 18.44 -5.74
C LEU A 300 -9.47 18.36 -4.22
N SER A 301 -9.49 17.16 -3.63
CA SER A 301 -9.42 16.99 -2.17
C SER A 301 -8.09 17.48 -1.59
N HIS A 302 -6.96 17.24 -2.27
CA HIS A 302 -5.63 17.67 -1.86
C HIS A 302 -5.43 19.19 -1.99
N GLU A 303 -6.05 19.80 -2.99
CA GLU A 303 -5.91 21.23 -3.25
C GLU A 303 -6.83 22.03 -2.33
N TYR A 304 -8.08 21.59 -2.18
CA TYR A 304 -9.11 22.42 -1.58
C TYR A 304 -9.50 22.03 -0.15
N LEU A 305 -9.25 20.81 0.32
CA LEU A 305 -9.72 20.36 1.64
C LEU A 305 -8.59 19.97 2.60
N TRP A 306 -7.51 19.42 2.07
CA TRP A 306 -6.32 18.99 2.81
C TRP A 306 -5.14 19.92 2.52
#